data_AF-A0A0D2Y449-F1
#
_entry.id   AF-A0A0D2Y449-F1
#
_cell.length_a   1.000
_cell.length_b   1.000
_cell.length_c   1.000
_cell.angle_alpha   90.00
_cell.angle_beta   90.00
_cell.angle_gamma   90.00
#
_symmetry.space_group_name_H-M   'P 1'
#
loop_
_entity.id
_entity.type
_entity.pdbx_description
1 polymer ?
#
loop_
_entity_poly.entity_id
_entity_poly.type
_entity_poly.pdbx_seq_one_letter_code
_entity_poly.pdbx_strand_id
1 'polypeptide(L)'
;MGGRQIRPARVLQTVTEELNHNVLGGKSIPTPPWYNIMQSVPPAETLVRTVTPRHRAPNEKATKPKNMYRPQKIFYIEDKLRTTFYKDHPWELARPRVILESDGKDYQHCDWSKGLRQPNIPLTGEWQVSLDWWSDGIKLTFYSVVQRQLWLMKNEKLRMHKAYDITRREIDRLRQEEEIERRV
;
A
#
# COMPACT_ATOMS: atom_id res chain seq x y z
N MET A 1 22.90 0.85 29.57
CA MET A 1 23.43 0.13 28.40
C MET A 1 23.66 1.15 27.29
N GLY A 2 24.94 1.43 27.00
CA GLY A 2 25.36 2.56 26.15
C GLY A 2 25.26 2.25 24.67
N GLY A 3 24.41 2.98 23.95
CA GLY A 3 24.42 2.99 22.49
C GLY A 3 25.67 3.71 21.98
N ARG A 4 26.25 3.21 20.87
CA ARG A 4 27.33 3.91 20.17
C ARG A 4 26.86 5.32 19.78
N GLN A 5 27.58 6.35 20.19
CA GLN A 5 27.27 7.74 19.82
C GLN A 5 27.75 8.02 18.39
N ILE A 6 27.02 7.52 17.40
CA ILE A 6 27.29 7.80 15.99
C ILE A 6 26.51 9.07 15.63
N ARG A 7 27.19 10.11 15.11
CA ARG A 7 26.61 11.39 14.70
C ARG A 7 26.74 11.59 13.19
N PRO A 8 26.02 10.81 12.37
CA PRO A 8 26.23 10.80 10.91
C PRO A 8 25.82 12.13 10.25
N ALA A 9 24.81 12.82 10.78
CA ALA A 9 24.37 14.11 10.27
C ALA A 9 25.40 15.24 10.48
N ARG A 10 26.41 15.05 11.35
CA ARG A 10 27.44 16.05 11.64
C ARG A 10 28.75 15.81 10.89
N VAL A 11 28.80 14.83 9.98
CA VAL A 11 30.02 14.49 9.22
C VAL A 11 30.55 15.70 8.44
N LEU A 12 29.66 16.49 7.82
CA LEU A 12 30.05 17.72 7.15
C LEU A 12 30.71 18.70 8.13
N GLN A 13 30.11 18.93 9.30
CA GLN A 13 30.63 19.83 10.33
C GLN A 13 32.00 19.37 10.85
N THR A 14 32.15 18.08 11.14
CA THR A 14 33.42 17.54 11.62
C THR A 14 34.51 17.67 10.55
N VAL A 15 34.19 17.38 9.27
CA VAL A 15 35.17 17.50 8.19
C VAL A 15 35.50 18.95 7.88
N THR A 16 34.54 19.89 7.99
CA THR A 16 34.85 21.33 7.90
C THR A 16 35.84 21.76 8.97
N GLU A 17 35.68 21.26 10.20
CA GLU A 17 36.58 21.57 11.31
C GLU A 17 37.98 21.01 11.04
N GLU A 18 38.09 19.74 10.62
CA GLU A 18 39.37 19.11 10.27
C GLU A 18 40.10 19.80 9.10
N LEU A 19 39.36 20.26 8.07
CA LEU A 19 39.94 20.99 6.94
C LEU A 19 40.45 22.39 7.33
N ASN A 20 39.82 23.03 8.32
CA ASN A 20 40.24 24.33 8.84
C ASN A 20 41.48 24.23 9.76
N HIS A 21 41.66 23.08 10.44
CA HIS A 21 42.79 22.86 11.33
C HIS A 21 44.06 22.44 10.56
N ASN A 22 45.06 23.33 10.50
CA ASN A 22 46.36 23.01 9.90
C ASN A 22 47.28 22.27 10.88
N VAL A 23 46.94 21.02 11.22
CA VAL A 23 47.68 20.19 12.18
C VAL A 23 49.07 19.79 11.66
N LEU A 24 49.27 19.77 10.34
CA LEU A 24 50.49 19.24 9.69
C LEU A 24 51.39 20.32 9.08
N GLY A 25 51.38 21.55 9.61
CA GLY A 25 52.44 22.55 9.41
C GLY A 25 52.93 22.68 7.96
N GLY A 26 52.01 22.87 7.01
CA GLY A 26 52.33 23.11 5.59
C GLY A 26 51.84 22.04 4.60
N LYS A 27 51.20 20.96 5.05
CA LYS A 27 50.53 19.99 4.17
C LYS A 27 49.04 20.27 4.05
N SER A 28 48.57 20.63 2.86
CA SER A 28 47.15 20.80 2.55
C SER A 28 46.45 19.44 2.47
N ILE A 29 45.39 19.25 3.24
CA ILE A 29 44.55 18.04 3.18
C ILE A 29 43.59 18.20 1.99
N PRO A 30 43.56 17.26 1.03
CA PRO A 30 42.64 17.36 -0.09
C PRO A 30 41.19 17.24 0.40
N THR A 31 40.33 18.13 -0.09
CA THR A 31 38.90 18.06 0.21
C THR A 31 38.31 16.77 -0.34
N PRO A 32 37.47 16.05 0.43
CA PRO A 32 36.89 14.82 -0.06
C PRO A 32 35.90 15.10 -1.20
N PRO A 33 35.81 14.23 -2.22
CA PRO A 33 34.97 14.48 -3.40
C PRO A 33 33.48 14.75 -3.10
N TRP A 34 32.96 14.21 -2.00
CA TRP A 34 31.55 14.36 -1.59
C TRP A 34 31.26 15.68 -0.84
N TYR A 35 32.29 16.42 -0.41
CA TYR A 35 32.14 17.60 0.46
C TYR A 35 31.28 18.70 -0.19
N ASN A 36 31.59 19.06 -1.44
CA ASN A 36 30.85 20.08 -2.18
C ASN A 36 29.37 19.70 -2.40
N ILE A 37 29.09 18.40 -2.53
CA ILE A 37 27.72 17.87 -2.72
C ILE A 37 26.94 17.93 -1.41
N MET A 38 27.55 17.55 -0.27
CA MET A 38 26.90 17.66 1.04
C MET A 38 26.64 19.11 1.46
N GLN A 39 27.48 20.06 1.00
CA GLN A 39 27.27 21.48 1.24
C GLN A 39 26.08 22.03 0.44
N SER A 40 25.84 21.52 -0.77
CA SER A 40 24.69 21.93 -1.60
C SER A 40 23.38 21.25 -1.21
N VAL A 41 23.45 20.01 -0.71
CA VAL A 41 22.29 19.23 -0.25
C VAL A 41 22.48 18.83 1.22
N PRO A 42 22.04 19.67 2.18
CA PRO A 42 22.16 19.34 3.59
C PRO A 42 21.24 18.17 3.98
N PRO A 43 21.62 17.37 4.98
CA PRO A 43 20.76 16.29 5.48
C PRO A 43 19.47 16.85 6.12
N ALA A 44 18.39 16.08 6.02
CA ALA A 44 17.12 16.42 6.67
C ALA A 44 17.19 16.31 8.20
N GLU A 45 16.26 16.99 8.89
CA GLU A 45 16.10 16.88 10.34
C GLU A 45 15.73 15.43 10.72
N THR A 46 16.43 14.88 11.72
CA THR A 46 16.23 13.51 12.19
C THR A 46 15.88 13.52 13.69
N LEU A 47 15.32 12.42 14.19
CA LEU A 47 15.02 12.20 15.62
C LEU A 47 13.96 13.13 16.24
N VAL A 48 13.21 13.87 15.43
CA VAL A 48 12.04 14.63 15.89
C VAL A 48 10.79 13.76 15.85
N ARG A 49 10.06 13.71 16.97
CA ARG A 49 8.73 13.07 17.03
C ARG A 49 7.68 14.09 16.61
N THR A 50 7.23 13.99 15.36
CA THR A 50 6.15 14.85 14.83
C THR A 50 4.78 14.28 15.18
N VAL A 51 3.76 15.15 15.19
CA VAL A 51 2.37 14.72 15.36
C VAL A 51 1.91 14.07 14.05
N THR A 52 1.55 12.78 14.11
CA THR A 52 1.15 12.03 12.92
C THR A 52 -0.24 12.46 12.43
N PRO A 53 -0.51 12.43 11.10
CA PRO A 53 -1.86 12.61 10.56
C PRO A 53 -2.88 11.71 11.26
N ARG A 54 -4.06 12.27 11.54
CA ARG A 54 -5.13 11.55 12.26
C ARG A 54 -6.15 11.00 11.26
N HIS A 55 -6.28 9.68 11.20
CA HIS A 55 -7.34 8.98 10.45
C HIS A 55 -8.66 8.91 11.22
N ARG A 56 -8.61 9.02 12.56
CA ARG A 56 -9.79 9.02 13.43
C ARG A 56 -9.85 10.31 14.24
N ALA A 57 -11.06 10.83 14.41
CA ALA A 57 -11.32 11.95 15.31
C ALA A 57 -10.84 11.58 16.73
N PRO A 58 -10.16 12.50 17.43
CA PRO A 58 -9.78 12.29 18.82
C PRO A 58 -11.03 12.15 19.69
N ASN A 59 -10.90 11.44 20.82
CA ASN A 59 -11.97 11.40 21.81
C ASN A 59 -12.06 12.77 22.51
N GLU A 60 -13.14 13.51 22.29
CA GLU A 60 -13.37 14.85 22.85
C GLU A 60 -13.40 14.86 24.39
N LYS A 61 -13.76 13.72 25.00
CA LYS A 61 -13.84 13.57 26.46
C LYS A 61 -12.48 13.30 27.11
N ALA A 62 -11.43 13.06 26.33
CA ALA A 62 -10.12 12.71 26.84
C ALA A 62 -9.30 13.97 27.21
N THR A 63 -9.24 14.30 28.50
CA THR A 63 -8.50 15.47 29.00
C THR A 63 -6.97 15.32 28.91
N LYS A 64 -6.44 14.08 28.94
CA LYS A 64 -5.00 13.77 28.84
C LYS A 64 -4.76 12.60 27.89
N PRO A 65 -4.75 12.83 26.57
CA PRO A 65 -4.56 11.76 25.59
C PRO A 65 -3.13 11.22 25.63
N LYS A 66 -2.99 9.90 25.80
CA LYS A 66 -1.71 9.19 25.67
C LYS A 66 -1.44 8.87 24.20
N ASN A 67 -0.18 8.60 23.84
CA ASN A 67 0.23 8.13 22.51
C ASN A 67 0.00 9.13 21.34
N MET A 68 0.16 10.44 21.59
CA MET A 68 -0.03 11.47 20.56
C MET A 68 0.90 11.33 19.35
N TYR A 69 2.13 10.88 19.58
CA TYR A 69 3.16 10.68 18.54
C TYR A 69 3.14 9.26 17.95
N ARG A 70 2.18 8.42 18.34
CA ARG A 70 2.09 7.04 17.84
C ARG A 70 1.27 7.03 16.54
N PRO A 71 1.81 6.47 15.44
CA PRO A 71 1.04 6.29 14.22
C PRO A 71 -0.27 5.54 14.48
N GLN A 72 -1.37 6.06 13.91
CA GLN A 72 -2.68 5.43 14.02
C GLN A 72 -2.78 4.23 13.07
N LYS A 73 -3.50 3.19 13.49
CA LYS A 73 -3.85 2.07 12.61
C LYS A 73 -4.80 2.58 11.51
N ILE A 74 -4.49 2.26 10.26
CA ILE A 74 -5.32 2.60 9.10
C ILE A 74 -6.46 1.57 9.03
N PHE A 75 -7.68 2.05 8.84
CA PHE A 75 -8.87 1.21 8.71
C PHE A 75 -9.78 1.76 7.62
N TYR A 76 -10.30 0.86 6.81
CA TYR A 76 -11.19 1.16 5.71
C TYR A 76 -12.55 0.46 5.89
N ILE A 77 -13.60 0.97 5.25
CA ILE A 77 -14.94 0.35 5.31
C ILE A 77 -14.90 -1.02 4.62
N GLU A 78 -14.10 -1.09 3.57
CA GLU A 78 -13.73 -2.25 2.79
C GLU A 78 -13.24 -3.38 3.69
N ASP A 79 -12.48 -3.11 4.75
CA ASP A 79 -11.97 -4.16 5.66
C ASP A 79 -13.10 -4.94 6.34
N LYS A 80 -14.21 -4.26 6.66
CA LYS A 80 -15.39 -4.90 7.21
C LYS A 80 -16.06 -5.81 6.17
N LEU A 81 -16.20 -5.32 4.93
CA LEU A 81 -16.78 -6.08 3.82
C LEU A 81 -15.93 -7.30 3.46
N ARG A 82 -14.60 -7.16 3.46
CA ARG A 82 -13.64 -8.25 3.28
C ARG A 82 -13.81 -9.31 4.36
N THR A 83 -13.94 -8.88 5.62
CA THR A 83 -14.10 -9.79 6.75
C THR A 83 -15.41 -10.58 6.66
N THR A 84 -16.52 -9.95 6.28
CA THR A 84 -17.80 -10.66 6.10
C THR A 84 -17.73 -11.63 4.93
N PHE A 85 -17.15 -11.21 3.80
CA PHE A 85 -17.05 -12.05 2.61
C PHE A 85 -16.26 -13.34 2.85
N TYR A 86 -15.08 -13.26 3.48
CA TYR A 86 -14.24 -14.44 3.73
C TYR A 86 -14.77 -15.36 4.83
N LYS A 87 -15.63 -14.84 5.73
CA LYS A 87 -16.34 -15.69 6.68
C LYS A 87 -17.38 -16.54 5.97
N ASP A 88 -18.09 -15.97 5.00
CA ASP A 88 -19.13 -16.70 4.25
C ASP A 88 -18.52 -17.64 3.20
N HIS A 89 -17.34 -17.31 2.67
CA HIS A 89 -16.65 -18.06 1.61
C HIS A 89 -15.22 -18.45 2.04
N PRO A 90 -15.06 -19.37 3.02
CA PRO A 90 -13.75 -19.72 3.55
C PRO A 90 -12.81 -20.33 2.49
N TRP A 91 -13.36 -21.08 1.54
CA TRP A 91 -12.58 -21.72 0.47
C TRP A 91 -12.02 -20.74 -0.57
N GLU A 92 -12.50 -19.49 -0.62
CA GLU A 92 -11.89 -18.47 -1.46
C GLU A 92 -10.48 -18.09 -0.96
N LEU A 93 -10.15 -18.34 0.31
CA LEU A 93 -8.79 -18.19 0.84
C LEU A 93 -7.82 -19.27 0.36
N ALA A 94 -8.33 -20.43 -0.06
CA ALA A 94 -7.51 -21.53 -0.56
C ALA A 94 -7.00 -21.27 -1.98
N ARG A 95 -7.61 -20.32 -2.71
CA ARG A 95 -7.16 -19.98 -4.06
C ARG A 95 -5.91 -19.09 -3.98
N PRO A 96 -4.80 -19.43 -4.68
CA PRO A 96 -3.56 -18.67 -4.61
C PRO A 96 -3.77 -17.22 -5.09
N ARG A 97 -3.03 -16.24 -4.55
CA ARG A 97 -3.15 -14.81 -4.89
C ARG A 97 -1.78 -14.13 -4.97
N VAL A 98 -1.49 -13.43 -6.07
CA VAL A 98 -0.30 -12.57 -6.19
C VAL A 98 -0.61 -11.23 -5.53
N ILE A 99 0.26 -10.80 -4.63
CA ILE A 99 0.18 -9.52 -3.93
C ILE A 99 1.24 -8.53 -4.47
N LEU A 100 2.20 -9.04 -5.25
CA LEU A 100 3.21 -8.22 -5.90
C LEU A 100 2.53 -7.32 -6.94
N GLU A 101 2.69 -6.01 -6.79
CA GLU A 101 2.24 -5.01 -7.75
C GLU A 101 3.25 -4.92 -8.90
N SER A 102 2.77 -4.74 -10.13
CA SER A 102 3.64 -4.50 -11.29
C SER A 102 4.04 -3.03 -11.37
N ASP A 103 3.08 -2.15 -11.67
CA ASP A 103 3.31 -0.71 -11.85
C ASP A 103 2.69 0.15 -10.75
N GLY A 104 1.92 -0.45 -9.83
CA GLY A 104 1.17 0.25 -8.77
C GLY A 104 0.03 1.15 -9.28
N LYS A 105 -0.28 1.10 -10.58
CA LYS A 105 -1.28 1.95 -11.25
C LYS A 105 -2.54 1.18 -11.67
N ASP A 106 -2.67 -0.07 -11.27
CA ASP A 106 -3.76 -0.96 -11.68
C ASP A 106 -5.15 -0.38 -11.36
N TYR A 107 -5.25 0.39 -10.28
CA TYR A 107 -6.48 1.05 -9.86
C TYR A 107 -7.04 2.05 -10.90
N GLN A 108 -6.20 2.58 -11.80
CA GLN A 108 -6.61 3.60 -12.78
C GLN A 108 -7.46 3.03 -13.92
N HIS A 109 -7.29 1.75 -14.22
CA HIS A 109 -7.97 1.07 -15.32
C HIS A 109 -9.25 0.35 -14.87
N CYS A 110 -9.59 0.46 -13.58
CA CYS A 110 -10.73 -0.21 -12.98
C CYS A 110 -12.00 0.64 -13.12
N ASP A 111 -12.99 0.13 -13.84
CA ASP A 111 -14.32 0.71 -13.93
C ASP A 111 -15.36 -0.21 -13.29
N TRP A 112 -15.62 0.01 -12.00
CA TRP A 112 -16.57 -0.77 -11.21
C TRP A 112 -18.03 -0.60 -11.62
N SER A 113 -18.34 0.27 -12.59
CA SER A 113 -19.70 0.41 -13.14
C SER A 113 -20.08 -0.74 -14.09
N LYS A 114 -19.10 -1.28 -14.84
CA LYS A 114 -19.31 -2.30 -15.87
C LYS A 114 -19.53 -3.70 -15.32
N GLY A 115 -19.12 -3.95 -14.08
CA GLY A 115 -19.27 -5.23 -13.40
C GLY A 115 -18.03 -5.63 -12.62
N LEU A 116 -17.97 -6.92 -12.28
CA LEU A 116 -16.83 -7.48 -11.55
C LEU A 116 -15.62 -7.78 -12.46
N ARG A 117 -15.84 -8.03 -13.76
CA ARG A 117 -14.78 -8.23 -14.77
C ARG A 117 -14.05 -6.91 -15.01
N GLN A 118 -12.75 -6.86 -14.70
CA GLN A 118 -11.89 -5.69 -14.89
C GLN A 118 -10.67 -6.06 -15.73
N PRO A 119 -10.16 -5.14 -16.58
CA PRO A 119 -8.92 -5.36 -17.32
C PRO A 119 -7.74 -5.44 -16.34
N ASN A 120 -6.77 -6.31 -16.62
CA ASN A 120 -5.48 -6.42 -15.92
C ASN A 120 -5.52 -6.82 -14.43
N ILE A 121 -6.69 -7.22 -13.88
CA ILE A 121 -6.80 -7.77 -12.53
C ILE A 121 -7.18 -9.25 -12.64
N PRO A 122 -6.31 -10.21 -12.28
CA PRO A 122 -6.49 -11.66 -12.53
C PRO A 122 -7.51 -12.39 -11.59
N LEU A 123 -8.02 -13.59 -11.97
CA LEU A 123 -9.08 -14.34 -11.22
C LEU A 123 -8.60 -14.96 -9.94
N THR A 124 -7.30 -15.18 -9.91
CA THR A 124 -6.51 -15.67 -8.81
C THR A 124 -5.04 -15.67 -9.25
N GLY A 125 -4.16 -15.76 -8.27
CA GLY A 125 -2.74 -15.43 -8.29
C GLY A 125 -1.78 -16.40 -8.93
N GLU A 126 -2.13 -16.89 -10.10
CA GLU A 126 -1.10 -17.28 -11.05
C GLU A 126 -0.93 -16.07 -11.96
N TRP A 127 0.18 -15.35 -11.80
CA TRP A 127 0.70 -14.52 -12.89
C TRP A 127 1.16 -15.51 -13.97
N GLN A 128 0.23 -16.04 -14.75
CA GLN A 128 0.61 -16.74 -15.95
C GLN A 128 1.09 -15.65 -16.89
N VAL A 129 2.41 -15.52 -16.99
CA VAL A 129 3.09 -14.78 -18.05
C VAL A 129 2.75 -15.51 -19.35
N SER A 130 1.55 -15.28 -19.86
CA SER A 130 1.14 -15.74 -21.17
C SER A 130 1.65 -14.71 -22.16
N LEU A 131 2.72 -15.07 -22.84
CA LEU A 131 3.30 -14.34 -23.98
C LEU A 131 2.39 -14.34 -25.22
N ASP A 132 1.18 -14.90 -25.12
CA ASP A 132 0.21 -14.97 -26.20
C ASP A 132 -0.96 -14.00 -25.94
N TRP A 133 -1.01 -12.97 -26.75
CA TRP A 133 -1.84 -11.78 -26.57
C TRP A 133 -3.28 -11.94 -27.07
N TRP A 134 -3.76 -13.15 -27.38
CA TRP A 134 -5.11 -13.40 -27.91
C TRP A 134 -5.77 -14.61 -27.22
N SER A 135 -7.08 -14.49 -26.98
CA SER A 135 -8.03 -15.46 -26.40
C SER A 135 -8.37 -15.30 -24.90
N ASP A 136 -9.32 -14.40 -24.63
CA ASP A 136 -10.47 -14.53 -23.71
C ASP A 136 -10.28 -15.34 -22.40
N GLY A 137 -9.25 -15.02 -21.62
CA GLY A 137 -9.06 -15.52 -20.27
C GLY A 137 -9.20 -14.43 -19.21
N ILE A 138 -10.28 -13.62 -19.25
CA ILE A 138 -10.44 -12.48 -18.32
C ILE A 138 -11.09 -12.93 -17.03
N LYS A 139 -10.35 -12.70 -15.96
CA LYS A 139 -10.41 -13.51 -14.77
C LYS A 139 -10.30 -12.54 -13.57
N LEU A 140 -11.23 -12.52 -12.57
CA LEU A 140 -11.44 -11.53 -11.46
C LEU A 140 -10.88 -11.78 -10.02
N THR A 141 -10.29 -10.80 -9.33
CA THR A 141 -9.91 -10.99 -7.91
C THR A 141 -11.06 -10.73 -6.91
N PHE A 142 -10.98 -11.24 -5.68
CA PHE A 142 -11.85 -10.86 -4.56
C PHE A 142 -11.91 -9.34 -4.26
N TYR A 143 -10.83 -8.61 -4.61
CA TYR A 143 -10.85 -7.14 -4.54
C TYR A 143 -11.99 -6.57 -5.39
N SER A 144 -12.37 -7.25 -6.48
CA SER A 144 -13.51 -6.86 -7.30
C SER A 144 -14.85 -6.89 -6.58
N VAL A 145 -15.10 -7.90 -5.73
CA VAL A 145 -16.38 -8.06 -5.04
C VAL A 145 -16.61 -6.91 -4.07
N VAL A 146 -15.60 -6.62 -3.25
CA VAL A 146 -15.68 -5.56 -2.25
C VAL A 146 -15.75 -4.18 -2.92
N GLN A 147 -14.99 -3.96 -3.99
CA GLN A 147 -15.02 -2.68 -4.71
C GLN A 147 -16.32 -2.46 -5.47
N ARG A 148 -16.85 -3.49 -6.13
CA ARG A 148 -18.17 -3.45 -6.77
C ARG A 148 -19.28 -3.22 -5.74
N GLN A 149 -19.23 -3.91 -4.59
CA GLN A 149 -20.19 -3.71 -3.51
C GLN A 149 -20.13 -2.27 -2.99
N LEU A 150 -18.93 -1.74 -2.78
CA LEU A 150 -18.73 -0.37 -2.35
C LEU A 150 -19.21 0.64 -3.40
N TRP A 151 -18.99 0.38 -4.68
CA TRP A 151 -19.48 1.20 -5.79
C TRP A 151 -21.01 1.24 -5.81
N LEU A 152 -21.68 0.09 -5.70
CA LEU A 152 -23.14 0.00 -5.59
C LEU A 152 -23.68 0.77 -4.35
N MET A 153 -22.96 0.72 -3.24
CA MET A 153 -23.32 1.47 -2.04
C MET A 153 -23.15 2.98 -2.21
N LYS A 154 -22.09 3.44 -2.89
CA LYS A 154 -21.78 4.87 -3.08
C LYS A 154 -22.62 5.51 -4.19
N ASN A 155 -22.71 4.87 -5.35
CA ASN A 155 -23.35 5.43 -6.54
C ASN A 155 -24.85 5.18 -6.54
N GLU A 156 -25.27 3.93 -6.33
CA GLU A 156 -26.69 3.53 -6.37
C GLU A 156 -27.39 3.67 -5.00
N LYS A 157 -26.65 4.06 -3.95
CA LYS A 157 -27.15 4.23 -2.57
C LYS A 157 -27.87 2.99 -2.03
N LEU A 158 -27.46 1.81 -2.50
CA LEU A 158 -28.04 0.55 -2.04
C LEU A 158 -27.64 0.27 -0.59
N ARG A 159 -28.56 -0.38 0.15
CA ARG A 159 -28.24 -0.90 1.48
C ARG A 159 -27.16 -1.97 1.37
N MET A 160 -26.28 -2.03 2.37
CA MET A 160 -25.12 -2.94 2.41
C MET A 160 -25.46 -4.39 2.07
N HIS A 161 -26.56 -4.93 2.63
CA HIS A 161 -27.01 -6.30 2.36
C HIS A 161 -27.47 -6.51 0.93
N LYS A 162 -28.26 -5.58 0.38
CA LYS A 162 -28.74 -5.66 -1.01
C LYS A 162 -27.58 -5.57 -2.00
N ALA A 163 -26.63 -4.68 -1.75
CA ALA A 163 -25.41 -4.58 -2.55
C ALA A 163 -24.59 -5.87 -2.47
N TYR A 164 -24.49 -6.49 -1.29
CA TYR A 164 -23.81 -7.77 -1.10
C TYR A 164 -24.49 -8.91 -1.86
N ASP A 165 -25.81 -9.02 -1.80
CA ASP A 165 -26.55 -10.10 -2.48
C ASP A 165 -26.43 -10.02 -4.01
N ILE A 166 -26.32 -8.81 -4.54
CA ILE A 166 -26.11 -8.58 -5.98
C ILE A 166 -24.69 -9.01 -6.35
N THR A 167 -23.67 -8.50 -5.66
CA THR A 167 -22.28 -8.85 -5.98
C THR A 167 -21.97 -10.32 -5.76
N ARG A 168 -22.59 -10.94 -4.75
CA ARG A 168 -22.49 -12.38 -4.49
C ARG A 168 -23.05 -13.20 -5.66
N ARG A 169 -24.23 -12.85 -6.18
CA ARG A 169 -24.81 -13.53 -7.35
C ARG A 169 -23.97 -13.33 -8.61
N GLU A 170 -23.40 -12.14 -8.79
CA GLU A 170 -22.48 -11.86 -9.90
C GLU A 170 -21.23 -12.76 -9.83
N ILE A 171 -20.61 -12.93 -8.65
CA ILE A 171 -19.43 -13.81 -8.52
C ILE A 171 -19.79 -15.29 -8.66
N ASP A 172 -20.90 -15.76 -8.08
CA ASP A 172 -21.32 -17.16 -8.18
C ASP A 172 -21.51 -17.59 -9.64
N ARG A 173 -22.14 -16.72 -10.45
CA ARG A 173 -22.30 -16.93 -11.89
C ARG A 173 -20.94 -17.08 -12.59
N LEU A 174 -20.01 -16.17 -12.32
CA LEU A 174 -18.69 -16.17 -12.95
C LEU A 174 -17.83 -17.37 -12.53
N ARG A 175 -17.97 -17.83 -11.28
CA ARG A 175 -17.31 -19.04 -10.80
C ARG A 175 -17.87 -20.29 -11.46
N GLN A 176 -19.19 -20.34 -11.67
CA GLN A 176 -19.83 -21.42 -12.40
C GLN A 176 -19.35 -21.47 -13.86
N GLU A 177 -19.25 -20.32 -14.53
CA GLU A 177 -18.69 -20.21 -15.88
C GLU A 177 -17.24 -20.73 -15.92
N GLU A 178 -16.37 -20.28 -15.01
CA GLU A 178 -14.96 -20.72 -14.93
C GLU A 178 -14.84 -22.23 -14.70
N GLU A 179 -15.71 -22.81 -13.87
CA GLU A 179 -15.70 -24.25 -13.60
C GLU A 179 -16.16 -25.08 -14.81
N ILE A 180 -17.15 -24.58 -15.56
CA ILE A 180 -17.61 -25.22 -16.80
C ILE A 180 -16.49 -25.15 -17.85
N GLU A 181 -15.85 -24.00 -18.04
CA GLU A 181 -14.74 -23.80 -18.98
C GLU A 181 -13.55 -24.72 -18.69
N ARG A 182 -13.28 -25.05 -17.42
CA ARG A 182 -12.20 -25.99 -17.06
C ARG A 182 -12.54 -27.45 -17.34
N ARG A 183 -13.82 -27.80 -17.43
CA ARG A 183 -14.30 -29.18 -17.61
C ARG A 183 -14.45 -29.56 -19.07
N VAL A 184 -14.76 -28.59 -19.94
CA VAL A 184 -14.86 -28.75 -21.40
C VAL A 184 -13.47 -28.70 -22.01
#